data_AF-A0A6J5Y214-F1
#
_entry.id   AF-A0A6J5Y214-F1
#
_cell.length_a   1.000
_cell.length_b   1.000
_cell.length_c   1.000
_cell.angle_alpha   90.00
_cell.angle_beta   90.00
_cell.angle_gamma   90.00
#
_symmetry.space_group_name_H-M   'P 1'
#
loop_
_entity.id
_entity.type
_entity.pdbx_description
1 polymer ?
#
loop_
_entity_poly.entity_id
_entity_poly.type
_entity_poly.pdbx_seq_one_letter_code
_entity_poly.pdbx_strand_id
1 'polypeptide(L)'
;MEGDTFSGLGNGTQIDGKVLQTFQKSFVQVQNILDQNRLLINEINHNHESKIPDNLSRNVGLIRELNNNIRRVVDLYADLSSSFTKSMDTSSEGDSSGALKSDAKAGHKRIRPA
;
A
#
# COMPACT_ATOMS: atom_id res chain seq x y z
N MET A 1 27.26 9.66 -27.48
CA MET A 1 26.17 10.35 -26.77
C MET A 1 25.67 9.39 -25.73
N GLU A 2 26.12 9.62 -24.50
CA GLU A 2 25.75 8.89 -23.31
C GLU A 2 24.24 8.93 -23.06
N GLY A 3 23.73 7.85 -22.47
CA GLY A 3 22.37 7.74 -21.95
C GLY A 3 22.25 6.53 -21.02
N ASP A 4 23.31 6.28 -20.26
CA ASP A 4 23.42 5.27 -19.22
C ASP A 4 22.48 5.65 -18.09
N THR A 5 21.24 5.16 -18.13
CA THR A 5 20.31 5.25 -17.00
C THR A 5 19.60 3.92 -16.86
N PHE A 6 19.68 3.37 -15.65
CA PHE A 6 18.99 2.18 -15.16
C PHE A 6 19.64 0.79 -15.33
N SER A 7 20.96 0.71 -15.20
CA SER A 7 21.68 -0.57 -14.97
C SER A 7 22.16 -0.73 -13.52
N GLY A 8 21.38 -0.26 -12.54
CA GLY A 8 21.81 -0.12 -11.15
C GLY A 8 20.75 -0.37 -10.08
N LEU A 9 19.87 -1.35 -10.27
CA LEU A 9 19.03 -1.89 -9.18
C LEU A 9 18.86 -3.40 -9.35
N GLY A 10 19.93 -4.15 -9.03
CA GLY A 10 19.80 -5.56 -8.72
C GLY A 10 18.87 -5.72 -7.52
N ASN A 11 17.89 -6.61 -7.64
CA ASN A 11 16.77 -6.85 -6.72
C ASN A 11 15.68 -5.76 -6.78
N GLY A 12 14.96 -5.70 -7.90
CA GLY A 12 13.64 -5.09 -7.93
C GLY A 12 12.78 -5.72 -6.84
N THR A 13 12.40 -4.92 -5.85
CA THR A 13 11.45 -5.25 -4.80
C THR A 13 10.26 -5.95 -5.44
N GLN A 14 10.14 -7.27 -5.26
CA GLN A 14 8.95 -8.01 -5.68
C GLN A 14 7.82 -7.55 -4.76
N ILE A 15 7.15 -6.45 -5.14
CA ILE A 15 5.95 -5.99 -4.44
C ILE A 15 4.95 -7.14 -4.55
N ASP A 16 4.55 -7.70 -3.41
CA ASP A 16 3.60 -8.82 -3.35
C ASP A 16 2.34 -8.44 -4.15
N GLY A 17 1.93 -9.32 -5.07
CA GLY A 17 0.75 -9.11 -5.90
C GLY A 17 -0.52 -8.86 -5.07
N LYS A 18 -0.56 -9.35 -3.82
CA LYS A 18 -1.64 -9.06 -2.86
C LYS A 18 -1.66 -7.60 -2.39
N VAL A 19 -0.48 -6.99 -2.22
CA VAL A 19 -0.37 -5.56 -1.86
C VAL A 19 -0.85 -4.69 -3.02
N LEU A 20 -0.47 -5.04 -4.25
CA LEU A 20 -0.93 -4.32 -5.44
C LEU A 20 -2.46 -4.41 -5.61
N GLN A 21 -3.05 -5.59 -5.37
CA GLN A 21 -4.50 -5.75 -5.38
C GLN A 21 -5.19 -4.89 -4.31
N THR A 22 -4.65 -4.86 -3.09
CA THR A 22 -5.14 -4.02 -1.99
C THR A 22 -5.08 -2.54 -2.38
N PHE A 23 -3.96 -2.10 -2.98
CA PHE A 23 -3.80 -0.74 -3.47
C PHE A 23 -4.87 -0.35 -4.48
N GLN A 24 -5.08 -1.17 -5.52
CA GLN A 24 -6.09 -0.90 -6.55
C GLN A 24 -7.50 -0.78 -5.94
N LYS A 25 -7.86 -1.70 -5.04
CA LYS A 25 -9.16 -1.68 -4.38
C LYS A 25 -9.34 -0.45 -3.48
N SER A 26 -8.32 -0.08 -2.70
CA SER A 26 -8.36 1.12 -1.85
C SER A 26 -8.45 2.38 -2.69
N PHE A 27 -7.75 2.44 -3.82
CA PHE A 27 -7.79 3.59 -4.73
C PHE A 27 -9.18 3.85 -5.29
N VAL A 28 -9.85 2.82 -5.82
CA VAL A 28 -11.23 2.94 -6.33
C VAL A 28 -12.19 3.38 -5.21
N GLN A 29 -12.02 2.86 -4.00
CA GLN A 29 -12.82 3.28 -2.85
C GLN A 29 -12.61 4.75 -2.51
N VAL A 30 -11.37 5.22 -2.44
CA VAL A 30 -11.06 6.63 -2.18
C VAL A 30 -11.66 7.51 -3.27
N GLN A 31 -11.52 7.15 -4.55
CA GLN A 31 -12.14 7.90 -5.65
C GLN A 31 -13.65 8.05 -5.48
N ASN A 32 -14.35 6.94 -5.23
CA ASN A 32 -15.79 6.97 -5.00
C ASN A 32 -16.19 7.88 -3.84
N ILE A 33 -15.43 7.88 -2.75
CA ILE A 33 -15.68 8.74 -1.59
C ILE A 33 -15.44 10.22 -1.95
N LEU A 34 -14.40 10.53 -2.71
CA LEU A 34 -14.10 11.91 -3.14
C LEU A 34 -15.13 12.43 -4.14
N ASP A 35 -15.64 11.57 -5.03
CA ASP A 35 -16.74 11.93 -5.92
C ASP A 35 -18.03 12.24 -5.14
N GLN A 36 -18.31 11.47 -4.08
CA GLN A 36 -19.41 11.78 -3.16
C GLN A 36 -19.18 13.12 -2.44
N ASN A 37 -17.96 13.39 -1.95
CA ASN A 37 -17.63 14.68 -1.34
C ASN A 37 -17.86 15.85 -2.30
N ARG A 38 -17.54 15.68 -3.58
CA ARG A 38 -17.82 16.70 -4.60
C ARG A 38 -19.32 17.01 -4.68
N LEU A 39 -20.18 16.00 -4.67
CA LEU A 39 -21.64 16.19 -4.69
C LEU A 39 -22.13 16.88 -3.40
N LEU A 40 -21.65 16.44 -2.23
CA LEU A 40 -21.98 17.06 -0.94
C LEU A 40 -21.60 18.53 -0.90
N ILE A 41 -20.40 18.89 -1.37
CA ILE A 41 -19.94 20.29 -1.43
C ILE A 41 -20.84 21.11 -2.34
N ASN A 42 -21.22 20.58 -3.51
CA ASN A 42 -22.13 21.27 -4.42
C ASN A 42 -23.49 21.55 -3.77
N GLU A 43 -24.05 20.58 -3.05
CA GLU A 43 -25.33 20.74 -2.35
C GLU A 43 -25.20 21.75 -1.18
N ILE A 44 -24.12 21.66 -0.41
CA ILE A 44 -23.83 22.62 0.68
C ILE A 44 -23.78 24.05 0.15
N ASN A 45 -23.08 24.26 -0.97
CA ASN A 45 -22.95 25.56 -1.62
C ASN A 45 -24.32 26.04 -2.14
N HIS A 46 -25.08 25.18 -2.81
CA HIS A 46 -26.42 25.52 -3.28
C HIS A 46 -27.36 25.94 -2.14
N ASN A 47 -27.35 25.19 -1.04
CA ASN A 47 -28.11 25.52 0.16
C ASN A 47 -27.68 26.87 0.74
N HIS A 48 -26.37 27.15 0.77
CA HIS A 48 -25.83 28.43 1.25
C HIS A 48 -26.27 29.61 0.37
N GLU A 49 -26.22 29.45 -0.96
CA GLU A 49 -26.65 30.45 -1.93
C GLU A 49 -28.15 30.73 -1.85
N SER A 50 -28.97 29.69 -1.61
CA SER A 50 -30.43 29.82 -1.49
C SER A 50 -30.87 30.66 -0.29
N LYS A 51 -30.04 30.72 0.78
CA LYS A 51 -30.32 31.40 2.06
C LYS A 51 -31.63 30.98 2.75
N ILE A 52 -32.20 29.84 2.36
CA ILE A 52 -33.39 29.28 3.00
C ILE A 52 -32.96 28.68 4.36
N PRO A 53 -33.55 29.11 5.50
CA PRO A 53 -33.13 28.67 6.83
C PRO A 53 -33.11 27.14 7.02
N ASP A 54 -34.10 26.44 6.46
CA ASP A 54 -34.19 24.98 6.54
C ASP A 54 -33.04 24.29 5.79
N ASN A 55 -32.65 24.82 4.62
CA ASN A 55 -31.53 24.30 3.84
C ASN A 55 -30.19 24.55 4.53
N LEU A 56 -30.01 25.71 5.16
CA LEU A 56 -28.84 26.00 5.99
C LEU A 56 -28.73 25.04 7.18
N SER A 57 -29.87 24.68 7.79
CA SER A 57 -29.90 23.69 8.86
C SER A 57 -29.50 22.30 8.36
N ARG A 58 -29.89 21.93 7.12
CA ARG A 58 -29.48 20.67 6.46
C ARG A 58 -27.98 20.61 6.22
N ASN A 59 -27.31 21.74 5.93
CA ASN A 59 -25.86 21.77 5.71
C ASN A 59 -25.06 21.21 6.88
N VAL A 60 -25.55 21.33 8.12
CA VAL A 60 -24.87 20.74 9.28
C VAL A 60 -24.78 19.21 9.17
N GLY A 61 -25.83 18.57 8.63
CA GLY A 61 -25.83 17.13 8.33
C GLY A 61 -24.87 16.78 7.20
N LEU A 62 -24.93 17.51 6.08
CA LEU A 62 -24.08 17.28 4.92
C LEU A 62 -22.58 17.47 5.25
N ILE A 63 -22.23 18.48 6.03
CA ILE A 63 -20.85 18.71 6.49
C ILE A 63 -20.38 17.57 7.42
N ARG A 64 -21.26 17.04 8.27
CA ARG A 64 -20.93 15.85 9.08
C ARG A 64 -20.63 14.64 8.22
N GLU A 65 -21.42 14.43 7.17
CA GLU A 65 -21.19 13.34 6.21
C GLU A 65 -19.86 13.52 5.46
N LEU A 66 -19.58 14.73 4.97
CA LEU A 66 -18.30 15.08 4.34
C LEU A 66 -17.12 14.79 5.29
N ASN A 67 -17.21 15.21 6.55
CA ASN A 67 -16.17 14.94 7.54
C ASN A 67 -15.99 13.44 7.83
N ASN A 68 -17.09 12.66 7.86
CA ASN A 68 -17.01 11.21 7.99
C ASN A 68 -16.30 10.58 6.78
N ASN A 69 -16.61 11.04 5.57
CA ASN A 69 -15.95 10.59 4.35
C ASN A 69 -14.45 10.86 4.36
N ILE A 70 -14.02 12.05 4.82
CA ILE A 70 -12.59 12.35 4.97
C ILE A 70 -11.91 11.42 5.97
N ARG A 71 -12.54 11.12 7.12
CA ARG A 71 -11.97 10.13 8.06
C ARG A 71 -11.79 8.76 7.41
N ARG A 72 -12.79 8.29 6.66
CA ARG A 72 -12.69 7.01 5.93
C ARG A 72 -11.56 7.00 4.90
N VAL A 73 -11.32 8.11 4.20
CA VAL A 73 -10.19 8.24 3.28
C VAL A 73 -8.86 8.13 4.03
N VAL A 74 -8.74 8.79 5.18
CA VAL A 74 -7.55 8.71 6.04
C VAL A 74 -7.32 7.26 6.50
N ASP A 75 -8.35 6.57 6.95
CA ASP A 75 -8.26 5.17 7.39
C ASP A 75 -7.80 4.25 6.25
N LEU A 76 -8.37 4.40 5.05
CA LEU A 76 -7.98 3.63 3.86
C LEU A 76 -6.50 3.82 3.50
N TYR A 77 -5.97 5.04 3.63
CA TYR A 77 -4.56 5.31 3.40
C TYR A 77 -3.67 4.76 4.52
N ALA A 78 -4.10 4.82 5.78
CA ALA A 78 -3.37 4.24 6.90
C ALA A 78 -3.24 2.72 6.76
N ASP A 79 -4.33 2.03 6.41
CA ASP A 79 -4.35 0.59 6.15
C ASP A 79 -3.44 0.21 4.99
N LEU A 80 -3.48 0.99 3.91
CA LEU A 80 -2.64 0.77 2.74
C LEU A 80 -1.16 0.93 3.06
N SER A 81 -0.80 2.01 3.77
CA SER A 81 0.58 2.23 4.22
C SER A 81 1.06 1.10 5.13
N SER A 82 0.23 0.65 6.07
CA SER A 82 0.56 -0.47 6.97
C SER A 82 0.79 -1.76 6.19
N SER A 83 -0.09 -2.07 5.23
CA SER A 83 0.03 -3.26 4.38
C SER A 83 1.31 -3.24 3.53
N PHE A 84 1.70 -2.07 3.04
CA PHE A 84 2.89 -1.91 2.23
C PHE A 84 4.17 -2.12 3.06
N THR A 85 4.28 -1.47 4.22
CA THR A 85 5.45 -1.64 5.12
C THR A 85 5.62 -3.10 5.54
N LYS A 86 4.53 -3.77 5.96
CA LYS A 86 4.56 -5.20 6.34
C LYS A 86 5.09 -6.09 5.22
N SER A 87 4.71 -5.83 3.97
CA SER A 87 5.17 -6.63 2.83
C SER A 87 6.66 -6.44 2.56
N MET A 88 7.21 -5.23 2.76
CA MET A 88 8.65 -5.00 2.65
C MET A 88 9.42 -5.73 3.75
N ASP A 89 8.94 -5.70 5.00
CA ASP A 89 9.59 -6.39 6.12
C ASP A 89 9.67 -7.91 5.88
N THR A 90 8.58 -8.52 5.38
CA THR A 90 8.56 -9.96 5.04
C THR A 90 9.47 -10.35 3.87
N SER A 91 9.90 -9.40 3.04
CA SER A 91 10.82 -9.67 1.93
C SER A 91 12.28 -9.77 2.36
N SER A 92 12.62 -9.33 3.58
CA SER A 92 14.00 -9.25 4.08
C SER A 92 14.47 -10.48 4.87
N GLU A 93 13.58 -11.36 5.33
CA GLU A 93 13.94 -12.51 6.20
C GLU A 93 14.36 -13.79 5.44
N GLY A 94 14.58 -13.71 4.12
CA GLY A 94 14.88 -14.88 3.28
C GLY A 94 16.36 -15.26 3.12
N ASP A 95 17.32 -14.42 3.56
CA ASP A 95 18.74 -14.59 3.21
C ASP A 95 19.64 -14.89 4.42
N SER A 96 19.23 -15.87 5.25
CA SER A 96 20.14 -16.45 6.25
C SER A 96 19.81 -17.91 6.53
N SER A 97 20.05 -18.77 5.53
CA SER A 97 20.34 -20.18 5.80
C SER A 97 21.74 -20.52 5.31
N GLY A 98 22.68 -20.31 6.24
CA GLY A 98 23.95 -21.03 6.41
C GLY A 98 24.66 -21.59 5.16
N ALA A 99 25.71 -20.88 4.76
CA ALA A 99 27.02 -21.43 4.42
C ALA A 99 27.02 -22.67 3.49
N LEU A 100 27.05 -22.42 2.18
CA LEU A 100 27.59 -23.35 1.21
C LEU A 100 29.13 -23.27 1.22
N LYS A 101 29.77 -24.44 1.06
CA LYS A 101 31.17 -24.71 0.64
C LYS A 101 32.18 -24.83 1.80
N SER A 102 33.08 -25.81 1.84
CA SER A 102 33.61 -26.68 0.78
C SER A 102 34.32 -27.91 1.37
N ASP A 103 34.15 -29.03 0.68
CA ASP A 103 35.03 -30.22 0.66
C ASP A 103 36.51 -29.94 0.94
N ALA A 104 37.07 -30.64 1.93
CA ALA A 104 38.50 -30.83 2.10
C ALA A 104 38.82 -32.23 2.67
N LYS A 105 38.78 -33.23 1.77
CA LYS A 105 39.76 -34.32 1.61
C LYS A 105 40.76 -34.55 2.76
N ALA A 106 40.63 -35.67 3.49
CA ALA A 106 41.71 -36.64 3.77
C ALA A 106 41.26 -37.73 4.78
N GLY A 107 40.94 -38.93 4.27
CA GLY A 107 40.72 -40.13 5.11
C GLY A 107 41.06 -41.37 4.30
N HIS A 108 42.28 -41.87 4.47
CA HIS A 108 42.87 -42.92 3.66
C HIS A 108 42.27 -44.32 3.94
N LYS A 109 41.84 -44.97 2.84
CA LYS A 109 41.98 -46.39 2.47
C LYS A 109 41.58 -47.49 3.48
N ARG A 110 40.43 -48.13 3.18
CA ARG A 110 40.11 -49.54 3.46
C ARG A 110 41.04 -50.47 2.67
N ILE A 111 41.80 -51.36 3.34
CA ILE A 111 42.20 -52.71 2.85
C ILE A 111 42.40 -53.65 4.07
N ARG A 112 41.57 -54.71 4.17
CA ARG A 112 41.90 -56.02 4.77
C ARG A 112 42.17 -56.95 3.57
N PRO A 113 43.22 -57.79 3.53
CA PRO A 113 43.30 -59.12 4.20
C PRO A 113 44.77 -59.46 4.60
N ALA A 114 45.23 -60.63 5.06
CA ALA A 114 44.71 -62.00 5.27
C ALA A 114 45.32 -62.54 6.57
#